data_AF-A0A9D6S0Y8-F1
#
_entry.id   AF-A0A9D6S0Y8-F1
#
_cell.length_a   1.000
_cell.length_b   1.000
_cell.length_c   1.000
_cell.angle_alpha   90.00
_cell.angle_beta   90.00
_cell.angle_gamma   90.00
#
_symmetry.space_group_name_H-M   'P 1'
#
loop_
_entity.id
_entity.type
_entity.pdbx_description
1 polymer ?
#
loop_
_entity_poly.entity_id
_entity_poly.type
_entity_poly.pdbx_seq_one_letter_code
_entity_poly.pdbx_strand_id
1 'polypeptide(L)'
;ISFCAYNTGIGWRQIVEKMHMTATLTRWYEEQGRHEIFAGGKSVNLNSTDHSLVLREEIVTKDVQHDLDELGIAKNAREEKIRARERLKQQQEHERMAKLYRQVVLKESAEPIPPLVQIQLPSQIKPRPEVTSAGLGD
;
A
#
# COMPACT_ATOMS: atom_id res chain seq x y z
N ILE A 1 -3.34 -56.60 -7.88
CA ILE A 1 -2.42 -56.32 -6.74
C ILE A 1 -3.25 -55.68 -5.63
N SER A 2 -3.13 -56.16 -4.39
CA SER A 2 -3.86 -55.58 -3.25
C SER A 2 -3.29 -54.19 -2.91
N PHE A 3 -4.12 -53.30 -2.36
CA PHE A 3 -3.73 -51.91 -2.03
C PHE A 3 -2.50 -51.83 -1.11
N CYS A 4 -2.37 -52.77 -0.16
CA CYS A 4 -1.20 -52.84 0.71
C CYS A 4 0.08 -53.24 -0.05
N ALA A 5 0.01 -54.12 -1.06
CA ALA A 5 1.17 -54.44 -1.89
C ALA A 5 1.60 -53.29 -2.82
N TYR A 6 0.69 -52.36 -3.12
CA TYR A 6 1.00 -51.15 -3.91
C TYR A 6 1.74 -50.07 -3.09
N ASN A 7 1.37 -49.88 -1.82
CA ASN A 7 1.88 -48.80 -0.98
C ASN A 7 2.92 -49.23 0.07
N THR A 8 2.90 -50.48 0.50
CA THR A 8 3.70 -50.96 1.62
C THR A 8 4.41 -52.24 1.22
N GLY A 9 5.67 -52.12 0.77
CA GLY A 9 6.48 -53.25 0.32
C GLY A 9 7.59 -52.86 -0.67
N ILE A 10 7.97 -53.82 -1.52
CA ILE A 10 9.08 -53.86 -2.50
C ILE A 10 9.11 -52.72 -3.57
N GLY A 11 8.28 -51.68 -3.42
CA GLY A 11 8.31 -50.51 -4.31
C GLY A 11 7.54 -50.69 -5.61
N TRP A 12 6.45 -51.47 -5.61
CA TRP A 12 5.61 -51.70 -6.80
C TRP A 12 5.11 -50.41 -7.46
N ARG A 13 4.78 -49.38 -6.68
CA ARG A 13 4.48 -48.04 -7.19
C ARG A 13 5.61 -47.49 -8.06
N GLN A 14 6.86 -47.52 -7.57
CA GLN A 14 8.03 -47.02 -8.31
C GLN A 14 8.28 -47.82 -9.60
N ILE A 15 8.04 -49.13 -9.56
CA ILE A 15 8.20 -50.00 -10.75
C ILE A 15 7.14 -49.65 -11.80
N VAL A 16 5.87 -49.51 -11.41
CA VAL A 16 4.77 -49.16 -12.33
C VAL A 16 4.95 -47.74 -12.87
N GLU A 17 5.28 -46.78 -12.02
CA GLU A 17 5.57 -45.39 -12.44
C GLU A 17 6.75 -45.35 -13.42
N LYS A 18 7.84 -46.06 -13.14
CA LYS A 18 9.02 -46.13 -14.03
C LYS A 18 8.76 -46.91 -15.32
N MET A 19 7.90 -47.93 -15.29
CA MET A 19 7.54 -48.72 -16.48
C MET A 19 6.66 -47.92 -17.43
N HIS A 20 5.79 -47.06 -16.91
CA HIS A 20 4.95 -46.15 -17.69
C HIS A 20 5.56 -44.75 -17.87
N MET A 21 6.83 -44.53 -17.49
CA MET A 21 7.53 -43.29 -17.81
C MET A 21 7.74 -43.20 -19.33
N THR A 22 7.09 -42.21 -19.94
CA THR A 22 7.17 -41.97 -21.40
C THR A 22 8.43 -41.20 -21.79
N ALA A 23 9.00 -40.39 -20.89
CA ALA A 23 10.28 -39.72 -21.09
C ALA A 23 10.96 -39.39 -19.74
N THR A 24 12.29 -39.39 -19.73
CA THR A 24 13.10 -38.79 -18.66
C THR A 24 13.51 -37.37 -19.07
N LEU A 25 13.77 -36.50 -18.10
CA LEU A 25 14.32 -35.16 -18.35
C LEU A 25 15.60 -35.22 -19.21
N THR A 26 16.42 -36.25 -19.01
CA THR A 26 17.63 -36.50 -19.82
C THR A 26 17.29 -36.78 -21.28
N ARG A 27 16.34 -37.68 -21.57
CA ARG A 27 15.89 -37.96 -22.94
C ARG A 27 15.30 -36.72 -23.62
N TRP A 28 14.51 -35.95 -22.88
CA TRP A 28 13.95 -34.69 -23.38
C TRP A 28 15.04 -33.68 -23.75
N TYR A 29 16.10 -33.56 -22.94
CA TYR A 29 17.23 -32.68 -23.23
C TYR A 29 18.12 -33.17 -24.38
N GLU A 30 18.20 -34.47 -24.62
CA GLU A 30 18.90 -35.02 -25.79
C GLU A 30 18.17 -34.69 -27.09
N GLU A 31 16.84 -34.78 -27.10
CA GLU A 31 16.01 -34.56 -28.30
C GLU A 31 15.76 -33.07 -28.59
N GLN A 32 15.41 -32.29 -27.57
CA GLN A 32 15.01 -30.88 -27.72
C GLN A 32 16.13 -29.90 -27.38
N GLY A 33 17.25 -30.39 -26.88
CA GLY A 33 18.32 -29.56 -26.33
C GLY A 33 17.95 -28.94 -24.97
N ARG A 34 18.89 -28.20 -24.40
CA ARG A 34 18.65 -27.34 -23.23
C ARG A 34 18.42 -25.91 -23.71
N HIS A 35 17.36 -25.26 -23.22
CA HIS A 35 17.17 -23.84 -23.48
C HIS A 35 18.22 -23.02 -22.72
N GLU A 36 18.73 -21.97 -23.35
CA GLU A 36 19.70 -21.08 -22.73
C GLU A 36 19.04 -20.30 -21.59
N ILE A 37 19.67 -20.28 -20.43
CA ILE A 37 19.21 -19.54 -19.25
C ILE A 37 20.07 -18.29 -19.12
N PHE A 38 19.46 -17.12 -19.29
CA PHE A 38 20.11 -15.82 -19.08
C PHE A 38 19.83 -15.33 -17.66
N ALA A 39 20.87 -15.23 -16.83
CA ALA A 39 20.78 -14.73 -15.46
C ALA A 39 21.93 -13.77 -15.16
N GLY A 40 21.75 -12.90 -14.17
CA GLY A 40 22.81 -11.98 -13.70
C GLY A 40 23.14 -10.84 -14.68
N GLY A 41 22.12 -10.28 -15.34
CA GLY A 41 22.31 -9.15 -16.26
C GLY A 41 22.98 -9.50 -17.60
N LYS A 42 23.09 -10.79 -17.94
CA LYS A 42 23.58 -11.24 -19.25
C LYS A 42 22.57 -10.88 -20.35
N SER A 43 23.09 -10.35 -21.46
CA SER A 43 22.28 -10.01 -22.64
C SER A 43 21.66 -11.25 -23.27
N VAL A 44 20.37 -11.16 -23.62
CA VAL A 44 19.62 -12.21 -24.31
C VAL A 44 19.80 -12.02 -25.82
N ASN A 45 20.20 -13.07 -26.53
CA ASN A 45 20.26 -13.03 -27.99
C ASN A 45 18.84 -13.12 -28.54
N LEU A 46 18.29 -11.97 -28.95
CA LEU A 46 17.03 -11.90 -29.68
C LEU A 46 17.31 -12.03 -31.18
N ASN A 47 16.40 -12.67 -31.92
CA ASN A 47 16.52 -12.81 -33.38
C ASN A 47 16.46 -11.45 -34.11
N SER A 48 15.78 -10.47 -33.54
CA SER A 48 15.79 -9.07 -33.98
C SER A 48 15.39 -8.16 -32.82
N THR A 49 15.96 -6.96 -32.79
CA THR A 49 15.59 -5.86 -31.89
C THR A 49 14.69 -4.83 -32.60
N ASP A 50 14.31 -5.09 -33.85
CA ASP A 50 13.50 -4.18 -34.63
C ASP A 50 12.07 -4.25 -34.11
N HIS A 51 11.54 -3.11 -33.69
CA HIS A 51 10.18 -2.97 -33.21
C HIS A 51 9.48 -1.92 -34.06
N SER A 52 8.31 -2.27 -34.60
CA SER A 52 7.43 -1.31 -35.26
C SER A 52 6.18 -1.15 -34.39
N LEU A 53 5.85 0.10 -34.08
CA LEU A 53 4.61 0.45 -33.40
C LEU A 53 3.75 1.23 -34.38
N VAL A 54 2.63 0.66 -34.79
CA VAL A 54 1.65 1.36 -35.63
C VAL A 54 0.74 2.15 -34.69
N LEU A 55 0.95 3.46 -34.66
CA LEU A 55 0.12 4.40 -33.93
C LEU A 55 -1.08 4.79 -34.78
N ARG A 56 -2.28 4.65 -34.21
CA ARG A 56 -3.50 5.14 -34.82
C ARG A 56 -3.79 6.55 -34.32
N GLU A 57 -3.82 7.52 -35.23
CA GLU A 57 -3.95 8.94 -34.91
C GLU A 57 -5.18 9.21 -34.03
N GLU A 58 -6.31 8.57 -34.33
CA GLU A 58 -7.58 8.77 -33.60
C GLU A 58 -7.55 8.29 -32.14
N ILE A 59 -6.57 7.46 -31.76
CA ILE A 59 -6.39 7.03 -30.38
C ILE A 59 -5.34 7.89 -29.67
N VAL A 60 -4.28 8.26 -30.38
CA VAL A 60 -3.17 9.05 -29.81
C VAL A 60 -3.59 10.48 -29.48
N THR A 61 -4.49 11.07 -30.28
CA THR A 61 -4.97 12.43 -30.03
C THR A 61 -6.12 12.52 -29.04
N LYS A 62 -6.59 11.39 -28.49
CA LYS A 62 -7.61 11.42 -27.44
C LYS A 62 -6.98 11.89 -26.14
N ASP A 63 -7.55 12.96 -25.59
CA ASP A 63 -7.20 13.43 -24.26
C ASP A 63 -7.53 12.38 -23.18
N VAL A 64 -6.90 12.56 -22.02
CA VAL A 64 -7.16 11.74 -20.84
C VAL A 64 -8.61 11.91 -20.39
N GLN A 65 -9.22 10.83 -19.94
CA GLN A 65 -10.60 10.84 -19.45
C GLN A 65 -10.70 11.62 -18.12
N HIS A 66 -11.55 12.66 -18.10
CA HIS A 66 -11.77 13.58 -16.96
C HIS A 66 -13.19 13.55 -16.37
N ASP A 67 -14.04 12.63 -16.82
CA ASP A 67 -15.44 12.49 -16.39
C ASP A 67 -15.61 12.41 -14.85
N LEU A 68 -14.78 11.64 -14.16
CA LEU A 68 -14.83 11.50 -12.69
C LEU A 68 -14.40 12.79 -11.98
N ASP A 69 -13.52 13.59 -12.60
CA ASP A 69 -13.09 14.87 -12.06
C ASP A 69 -14.21 15.91 -12.20
N GLU A 70 -14.89 15.96 -13.35
CA GLU A 70 -16.04 16.82 -13.63
C GLU A 70 -17.23 16.50 -12.71
N LEU A 71 -17.51 15.21 -12.49
CA LEU A 71 -18.55 14.76 -11.55
C LEU A 71 -18.14 14.93 -10.09
N GLY A 72 -16.89 15.32 -9.82
CA GLY A 72 -16.38 15.49 -8.46
C GLY A 72 -16.39 14.18 -7.66
N ILE A 73 -16.24 13.03 -8.32
CA ILE A 73 -16.14 11.72 -7.68
C ILE A 73 -14.66 11.46 -7.32
N ALA A 74 -14.39 10.83 -6.18
CA ALA A 74 -13.02 10.50 -5.79
C ALA A 74 -12.59 9.23 -6.52
N LYS A 75 -11.40 9.23 -7.12
CA LYS A 75 -10.88 8.07 -7.87
C LYS A 75 -10.33 7.01 -6.92
N ASN A 76 -9.81 7.44 -5.77
CA ASN A 76 -9.12 6.58 -4.81
C ASN A 76 -9.60 6.82 -3.37
N ALA A 77 -9.47 5.80 -2.51
CA ALA A 77 -9.82 5.88 -1.08
C ALA A 77 -9.05 6.98 -0.33
N ARG A 78 -7.83 7.33 -0.76
CA ARG A 78 -7.06 8.43 -0.19
C ARG A 78 -7.69 9.79 -0.49
N GLU A 79 -8.13 10.01 -1.73
CA GLU A 79 -8.78 11.26 -2.15
C GLU A 79 -10.11 11.45 -1.42
N GLU A 80 -10.89 10.38 -1.23
CA GLU A 80 -12.12 10.40 -0.45
C GLU A 80 -11.86 10.87 1.00
N LYS A 81 -10.83 10.32 1.65
CA LYS A 81 -10.43 10.72 3.01
C LYS A 81 -9.98 12.18 3.09
N ILE A 82 -9.23 12.67 2.10
CA ILE A 82 -8.78 14.07 2.05
C ILE A 82 -10.00 14.99 1.91
N ARG A 83 -10.90 14.71 0.96
CA ARG A 83 -12.12 15.52 0.77
C ARG A 83 -13.03 15.49 1.98
N ALA A 84 -13.20 14.35 2.64
CA ALA A 84 -13.97 14.27 3.88
C ALA A 84 -13.38 15.16 4.98
N ARG A 85 -12.05 15.19 5.09
CA ARG A 85 -11.34 16.07 6.03
C ARG A 85 -11.51 17.55 5.67
N GLU A 86 -11.39 17.90 4.39
CA GLU A 86 -11.59 19.27 3.91
C GLU A 86 -13.01 19.76 4.14
N ARG A 87 -14.02 18.92 3.86
CA ARG A 87 -15.44 19.22 4.17
C ARG A 87 -15.64 19.51 5.65
N LEU A 88 -15.05 18.71 6.54
CA LEU A 88 -15.15 18.95 7.99
C LEU A 88 -14.48 20.27 8.39
N LYS A 89 -13.32 20.58 7.81
CA LYS A 89 -12.62 21.85 8.06
C LYS A 89 -13.44 23.05 7.60
N GLN A 90 -14.01 22.98 6.40
CA GLN A 90 -14.90 24.02 5.86
C GLN A 90 -16.12 24.22 6.75
N GLN A 91 -16.77 23.15 7.22
CA GLN A 91 -17.91 23.25 8.15
C GLN A 91 -17.53 24.00 9.43
N GLN A 92 -16.38 23.67 10.04
CA GLN A 92 -15.90 24.36 11.24
C GLN A 92 -15.64 25.85 10.98
N GLU A 93 -15.08 26.19 9.82
CA GLU A 93 -14.85 27.59 9.41
C GLU A 93 -16.18 28.32 9.19
N HIS A 94 -17.15 27.71 8.49
CA HIS A 94 -18.49 28.25 8.29
C HIS A 94 -19.20 28.49 9.63
N GLU A 95 -19.13 27.56 10.58
CA GLU A 95 -19.71 27.73 11.92
C GLU A 95 -19.08 28.89 12.69
N ARG A 96 -17.75 29.03 12.64
CA ARG A 96 -17.05 30.16 13.26
C ARG A 96 -17.48 31.49 12.65
N MET A 97 -17.55 31.55 11.32
CA MET A 97 -18.00 32.75 10.60
C MET A 97 -19.45 33.09 10.92
N ALA A 98 -20.34 32.09 11.00
CA ALA A 98 -21.74 32.29 11.37
C ALA A 98 -21.90 32.81 12.81
N LYS A 99 -21.06 32.37 13.76
CA LYS A 99 -21.04 32.89 15.13
C LYS A 99 -20.60 34.36 15.16
N LEU A 100 -19.51 34.69 14.46
CA LEU A 100 -19.02 36.06 14.36
C LEU A 100 -20.06 36.97 13.69
N TYR A 101 -20.72 36.49 12.62
CA TYR A 101 -21.77 37.23 11.93
C TYR A 101 -22.97 37.54 12.84
N ARG A 102 -23.43 36.56 13.62
CA ARG A 102 -24.52 36.76 14.60
C ARG A 102 -24.19 37.85 15.62
N GLN A 103 -22.95 37.88 16.10
CA GLN A 103 -22.50 38.89 17.07
C GLN A 103 -22.36 40.29 16.45
N VAL A 104 -21.69 40.39 15.30
CA VAL A 104 -21.30 41.68 14.72
C VAL A 104 -22.44 42.32 13.93
N VAL A 105 -23.14 41.54 13.10
CA VAL A 105 -24.14 42.06 12.17
C VAL A 105 -25.53 42.02 12.78
N LEU A 106 -25.94 40.88 13.33
CA LEU A 106 -27.28 40.70 13.91
C LEU A 106 -27.37 41.25 15.34
N LYS A 107 -26.23 41.49 16.01
CA LYS A 107 -26.13 41.99 17.39
C LYS A 107 -26.93 41.14 18.40
N GLU A 108 -27.06 39.85 18.10
CA GLU A 108 -27.62 38.91 19.07
C GLU A 108 -26.63 38.79 20.24
N SER A 109 -27.13 38.96 21.47
CA SER A 109 -26.35 38.76 22.68
C SER A 109 -25.76 37.35 22.65
N ALA A 110 -24.44 37.23 22.59
CA ALA A 110 -23.78 35.93 22.66
C ALA A 110 -24.31 35.17 23.90
N GLU A 111 -24.70 33.92 23.71
CA GLU A 111 -25.23 33.02 24.75
C GLU A 111 -24.44 33.12 26.07
N PRO A 112 -25.10 32.92 27.23
CA PRO A 112 -24.55 33.26 28.54
C PRO A 112 -23.18 32.62 28.75
N ILE A 113 -22.24 33.48 29.13
CA ILE A 113 -20.83 33.18 29.41
C ILE A 113 -20.76 31.87 30.22
N PRO A 114 -20.18 30.77 29.68
CA PRO A 114 -19.98 29.57 30.49
C PRO A 114 -19.10 29.95 31.70
N PRO A 115 -19.42 29.46 32.92
CA PRO A 115 -18.68 29.84 34.11
C PRO A 115 -17.20 29.55 33.92
N LEU A 116 -16.38 30.56 34.23
CA LEU A 116 -14.94 30.54 34.08
C LEU A 116 -14.36 29.38 34.91
N VAL A 117 -13.96 28.28 34.27
CA VAL A 117 -13.28 27.17 34.94
C VAL A 117 -11.85 27.64 35.24
N GLN A 118 -11.60 28.05 36.48
CA GLN A 118 -10.25 28.36 36.96
C GLN A 118 -9.45 27.06 37.06
N ILE A 119 -8.50 26.87 36.15
CA ILE A 119 -7.52 25.79 36.23
C ILE A 119 -6.52 26.17 37.34
N GLN A 120 -6.62 25.51 38.49
CA GLN A 120 -5.61 25.62 39.54
C GLN A 120 -4.32 24.95 39.04
N LEU A 121 -3.24 25.73 38.94
CA LEU A 121 -1.90 25.17 38.75
C LEU A 121 -1.53 24.37 40.00
N PRO A 122 -1.07 23.11 39.88
CA PRO A 122 -0.56 22.37 41.02
C PRO A 122 0.67 23.09 41.58
N SER A 123 0.60 23.52 42.84
CA SER A 123 1.78 24.02 43.55
C SER A 123 2.66 22.83 43.93
N GLN A 124 3.98 23.05 43.83
CA GLN A 124 5.08 22.16 44.23
C GLN A 124 5.52 21.10 43.21
N ILE A 125 6.33 21.54 42.23
CA ILE A 125 7.35 20.70 41.63
C ILE A 125 8.49 20.58 42.67
N LYS A 126 8.62 19.42 43.33
CA LYS A 126 9.81 19.14 44.15
C LYS A 126 11.05 19.12 43.25
N PRO A 127 12.14 19.84 43.58
CA PRO A 127 13.37 19.78 42.79
C PRO A 127 13.97 18.37 42.85
N ARG A 128 14.39 17.88 41.69
CA ARG A 128 15.11 16.60 41.52
C ARG A 128 16.43 16.65 42.29
N PRO A 129 16.79 15.63 43.09
CA PRO A 129 18.08 15.63 43.78
C PRO A 129 19.23 15.57 42.75
N GLU A 130 20.20 16.46 42.93
CA GLU A 130 21.42 16.53 42.13
C GLU A 130 22.27 15.28 42.38
N VAL A 131 22.65 14.60 41.30
CA VAL A 131 23.59 13.47 41.34
C VAL A 131 24.99 14.06 41.46
N THR A 132 25.59 13.98 42.64
CA THR A 132 27.00 14.31 42.85
C THR A 132 27.87 13.25 42.20
N SER A 133 28.65 13.67 41.20
CA SER A 133 29.75 12.90 40.65
C SER A 133 30.91 12.86 41.65
N ALA A 134 30.99 11.82 42.48
CA ALA A 134 32.25 11.32 43.02
C ALA A 134 32.83 10.39 41.94
N GLY A 135 34.01 10.57 41.37
CA GLY A 135 35.28 10.91 41.98
C GLY A 135 36.20 9.73 41.67
N LEU A 136 37.13 9.92 40.71
CA LEU A 136 38.21 8.99 40.39
C LEU A 136 39.02 8.65 41.65
N GLY A 137 39.37 7.38 41.84
CA GLY A 137 40.37 6.93 42.82
C GLY A 137 40.64 5.44 42.70
N ASP A 138 41.81 5.12 42.14
CA ASP A 138 42.64 3.90 42.16
C ASP A 138 42.05 2.50 41.87
#